data_AF-A0A413UWA3-F1
#
_entry.id   AF-A0A413UWA3-F1
#
_cell.length_a   1.000
_cell.length_b   1.000
_cell.length_c   1.000
_cell.angle_alpha   90.00
_cell.angle_beta   90.00
_cell.angle_gamma   90.00
#
_symmetry.space_group_name_H-M   'P 1'
#
loop_
_entity.id
_entity.type
_entity.pdbx_description
1 polymer ?
#
loop_
_entity_poly.entity_id
_entity_poly.type
_entity_poly.pdbx_seq_one_letter_code
_entity_poly.pdbx_strand_id
1 'polypeptide(L)' 'MDCELNVEVIEALEAEIRNKKLPLHVQKGIMFRESESDTLMMPVQIDYPDDFDLNETLCEVINKTYNLK' A
#
# COMPACT_ATOMS: atom_id res chain seq x y z
N MET A 1 -0.30 8.03 8.02
CA MET A 1 -0.28 6.68 8.63
C MET A 1 1.07 6.07 8.33
N ASP A 2 1.76 5.54 9.34
CA ASP A 2 3.06 4.87 9.17
C ASP A 2 2.90 3.37 9.37
N CYS A 3 3.33 2.56 8.41
CA CYS A 3 3.26 1.10 8.49
C CYS A 3 4.31 0.42 7.60
N GLU A 4 4.40 -0.90 7.68
CA GLU A 4 5.20 -1.72 6.78
C GLU A 4 4.24 -2.52 5.90
N LEU A 5 4.42 -2.45 4.57
CA LEU A 5 3.58 -3.15 3.61
C LEU A 5 4.43 -4.02 2.69
N ASN A 6 3.80 -5.09 2.19
CA ASN A 6 4.37 -5.90 1.12
C ASN A 6 4.61 -5.01 -0.12
N VAL A 7 5.78 -5.15 -0.74
CA VAL A 7 6.18 -4.38 -1.93
C VAL A 7 5.16 -4.48 -3.06
N GLU A 8 4.57 -5.65 -3.30
CA GLU A 8 3.55 -5.85 -4.34
C GLU A 8 2.29 -5.02 -4.07
N VAL A 9 1.89 -4.91 -2.80
CA VAL A 9 0.74 -4.08 -2.39
C VAL A 9 1.04 -2.60 -2.57
N ILE A 10 2.27 -2.16 -2.28
CA ILE A 10 2.69 -0.77 -2.46
C ILE A 10 2.68 -0.40 -3.94
N GLU A 11 3.23 -1.24 -4.81
CA GLU A 11 3.24 -0.99 -6.25
C GLU A 11 1.83 -0.97 -6.85
N ALA A 12 0.96 -1.88 -6.41
CA ALA A 12 -0.45 -1.90 -6.80
C ALA A 12 -1.19 -0.65 -6.32
N LEU A 13 -0.94 -0.21 -5.08
CA LEU A 13 -1.49 1.03 -4.54
C LEU A 13 -1.03 2.24 -5.37
N GLU A 14 0.25 2.35 -5.71
CA GLU A 14 0.76 3.43 -6.58
C GLU A 14 0.09 3.44 -7.96
N ALA A 15 -0.17 2.26 -8.53
CA ALA A 15 -0.91 2.16 -9.78
C ALA A 15 -2.37 2.63 -9.62
N GLU A 16 -3.04 2.22 -8.54
CA GLU A 16 -4.42 2.63 -8.26
C GLU A 16 -4.54 4.14 -8.03
N ILE A 17 -3.61 4.74 -7.28
CA ILE A 17 -3.51 6.20 -7.08
C ILE A 17 -3.44 6.91 -8.43
N ARG A 18 -2.55 6.47 -9.32
CA ARG A 18 -2.38 7.09 -10.65
C ARG A 18 -3.62 6.91 -11.52
N ASN A 19 -4.21 5.72 -11.53
CA ASN A 19 -5.34 5.38 -12.39
C ASN A 19 -6.64 6.10 -11.97
N LYS A 20 -6.94 6.11 -10.68
CA LYS A 20 -8.15 6.74 -10.11
C LYS A 20 -7.94 8.20 -9.70
N LYS A 21 -6.71 8.72 -9.80
CA LYS A 21 -6.31 10.05 -9.32
C LYS A 21 -6.67 10.25 -7.85
N LEU A 22 -6.35 9.26 -7.02
CA LEU A 22 -6.69 9.29 -5.59
C LEU A 22 -5.92 10.42 -4.88
N PRO A 23 -6.53 11.08 -3.89
CA PRO A 23 -5.93 12.21 -3.18
C PRO A 23 -4.98 11.73 -2.07
N LEU A 24 -4.11 10.75 -2.33
CA LEU A 24 -3.19 10.22 -1.34
C LEU A 24 -1.76 10.15 -1.87
N HIS A 25 -0.79 10.33 -0.98
CA HIS A 25 0.63 10.29 -1.28
C HIS A 25 1.29 9.18 -0.47
N VAL A 26 2.18 8.42 -1.11
CA VAL A 26 2.94 7.33 -0.48
C VAL A 26 4.41 7.68 -0.52
N GLN A 27 5.02 7.85 0.66
CA GLN A 27 6.45 7.97 0.82
C GLN A 27 7.04 6.62 1.20
N LYS A 28 8.03 6.18 0.43
CA LYS A 28 8.65 4.86 0.55
C LYS A 28 9.99 4.94 1.28
N GLY A 29 10.20 4.02 2.21
CA GLY A 29 11.49 3.81 2.85
C GLY A 29 12.34 2.74 2.15
N ILE A 30 13.29 2.15 2.89
CA ILE A 30 14.20 1.14 2.37
C ILE A 30 13.54 -0.25 2.44
N MET A 31 13.54 -0.97 1.33
CA MET A 31 13.05 -2.35 1.24
C MET A 31 13.88 -3.29 2.13
N PHE A 32 13.21 -4.22 2.79
CA PHE A 32 13.84 -5.30 3.57
C PHE A 32 13.07 -6.61 3.38
N ARG A 33 13.73 -7.74 3.67
CA ARG A 33 13.04 -9.03 3.78
C ARG A 33 12.60 -9.23 5.23
N GLU A 34 11.37 -9.68 5.42
CA GLU A 34 10.92 -10.12 6.73
C GLU A 34 11.80 -11.29 7.22
N SER A 35 12.09 -11.36 8.51
CA SER A 35 12.98 -12.40 9.05
C SER A 35 12.35 -13.80 9.04
N GLU A 36 11.03 -13.89 9.10
CA GLU A 36 10.27 -15.14 9.23
C GLU A 36 9.67 -15.63 7.90
N SER A 37 9.75 -14.83 6.84
CA SER A 37 9.26 -15.20 5.51
C SER A 37 10.14 -14.57 4.42
N ASP A 38 10.17 -15.14 3.21
CA ASP A 38 10.87 -14.51 2.08
C ASP A 38 10.10 -13.31 1.48
N THR A 39 9.18 -12.74 2.27
CA THR A 39 8.33 -11.62 1.86
C THR A 39 9.15 -10.32 1.86
N LEU A 40 9.08 -9.60 0.75
CA LEU A 40 9.65 -8.27 0.63
C LEU A 40 8.69 -7.23 1.22
N MET A 41 9.15 -6.57 2.27
CA MET A 41 8.44 -5.52 2.98
C MET A 41 9.14 -4.19 2.76
N MET A 42 8.39 -3.10 2.94
CA MET A 42 8.93 -1.75 2.89
C MET A 42 8.15 -0.86 3.85
N PRO A 43 8.84 -0.05 4.68
CA PRO A 43 8.17 0.93 5.51
C PRO A 43 7.63 2.04 4.60
N VAL A 44 6.40 2.44 4.85
CA VAL A 44 5.69 3.49 4.12
C VAL A 44 5.03 4.47 5.06
N GLN A 45 5.07 5.73 4.65
CA GLN A 45 4.23 6.79 5.21
C GLN A 45 3.18 7.14 4.16
N ILE A 46 1.91 7.09 4.56
CA ILE A 46 0.77 7.41 3.70
C ILE A 46 0.09 8.67 4.23
N ASP A 47 0.09 9.72 3.42
CA ASP A 47 -0.59 10.99 3.69
C ASP A 47 -1.87 11.08 2.86
N TYR A 48 -2.98 11.43 3.49
CA TYR A 48 -4.31 11.49 2.89
C TYR A 48 -5.22 12.48 3.65
N PRO A 49 -6.26 13.04 3.01
CA PRO A 49 -7.26 13.88 3.66
C PRO A 49 -8.03 13.15 4.76
N ASP A 50 -8.51 13.89 5.77
CA ASP A 50 -9.25 13.31 6.90
C ASP A 50 -10.57 12.63 6.49
N ASP A 51 -11.17 13.01 5.36
CA ASP A 51 -12.41 12.47 4.82
C ASP A 51 -12.19 11.32 3.82
N PHE A 52 -10.93 10.92 3.57
CA PHE A 52 -10.61 9.84 2.65
C PHE A 52 -10.58 8.48 3.36
N ASP A 53 -11.36 7.51 2.85
CA ASP A 53 -11.33 6.14 3.36
C ASP A 53 -10.14 5.34 2.80
N LEU A 54 -9.02 5.46 3.50
CA LEU A 54 -7.81 4.70 3.18
C LEU A 54 -8.03 3.18 3.37
N ASN A 55 -8.84 2.78 4.34
CA ASN A 55 -9.00 1.36 4.67
C ASN A 55 -9.77 0.64 3.56
N GLU A 56 -10.85 1.22 3.05
CA GLU A 56 -11.58 0.68 1.89
C GLU A 56 -10.66 0.55 0.67
N THR A 57 -9.89 1.60 0.37
CA THR A 57 -8.93 1.60 -0.75
C THR A 57 -7.87 0.51 -0.60
N LEU A 58 -7.27 0.37 0.59
CA LEU A 58 -6.26 -0.66 0.86
C LEU A 58 -6.87 -2.07 0.76
N CYS A 59 -8.08 -2.27 1.28
CA CYS A 59 -8.78 -3.55 1.15
C CYS A 59 -9.02 -3.91 -0.32
N GLU A 60 -9.50 -2.95 -1.14
CA GLU A 60 -9.66 -3.17 -2.57
C GLU A 60 -8.33 -3.57 -3.26
N VAL A 61 -7.25 -2.86 -2.94
CA VAL A 61 -5.92 -3.13 -3.52
C VAL A 61 -5.42 -4.50 -3.11
N ILE A 62 -5.47 -4.84 -1.82
CA ILE A 62 -5.04 -6.14 -1.29
C ILE A 62 -5.85 -7.29 -1.91
N ASN A 63 -7.17 -7.14 -1.98
CA ASN A 63 -8.04 -8.15 -2.56
C ASN A 63 -7.74 -8.37 -4.04
N LYS A 64 -7.46 -7.30 -4.80
CA LYS A 64 -7.02 -7.40 -6.20
C LYS A 64 -5.65 -8.05 -6.33
N THR A 65 -4.67 -7.64 -5.53
CA THR A 65 -3.29 -8.14 -5.59
C THR A 65 -3.23 -9.65 -5.31
N TYR A 66 -3.99 -10.12 -4.31
CA TYR A 66 -3.97 -11.53 -3.91
C TYR A 66 -5.15 -12.36 -4.42
N ASN A 67 -6.00 -11.80 -5.28
CA ASN A 67 -7.21 -12.44 -5.79
C ASN A 67 -8.12 -13.00 -4.68
N LEU A 68 -8.26 -12.24 -3.59
CA LEU A 68 -9.14 -12.56 -2.47
C LEU A 68 -10.57 -12.09 -2.81
N LYS A 69 -11.57 -12.92 -2.48
CA LYS A 69 -12.98 -12.69 -2.79
C LYS A 69 -13.68 -11.84 -1.75
#